data_AF-A0ABD6WCT2-F1
#
_entry.id   AF-A0ABD6WCT2-F1
#
_cell.length_a   1.000
_cell.length_b   1.000
_cell.length_c   1.000
_cell.angle_alpha   90.00
_cell.angle_beta   90.00
_cell.angle_gamma   90.00
#
_symmetry.space_group_name_H-M   'P 1'
#
loop_
_entity.id
_entity.type
_entity.pdbx_description
1 polymer ?
#
loop_
_entity_poly.entity_id
_entity_poly.type
_entity_poly.pdbx_seq_one_letter_code
_entity_poly.pdbx_strand_id
1 'polypeptide(L)' 'MTAWSPLEIVGAVVIALALIGLAVAAVAVGAGDEIAFVGVLVAFAVAVTGLGLHIAGREARYRRDNR' A
#
# COMPACT_ATOMS: atom_id res chain seq x y z
N MET A 1 -23.29 -1.25 -7.01
CA MET A 1 -21.87 -1.14 -6.62
C MET A 1 -21.22 -2.48 -6.89
N THR A 2 -20.30 -2.58 -7.85
CA THR A 2 -19.56 -3.84 -8.05
C THR A 2 -18.60 -4.01 -6.87
N ALA A 3 -18.63 -5.18 -6.23
CA ALA A 3 -17.75 -5.47 -5.11
C ALA A 3 -16.29 -5.41 -5.57
N TRP A 4 -15.40 -4.91 -4.71
CA TRP A 4 -13.97 -4.91 -5.00
C TRP A 4 -13.45 -6.34 -5.23
N SER A 5 -12.55 -6.49 -6.18
CA SER A 5 -11.85 -7.76 -6.36
C SER A 5 -10.97 -8.05 -5.12
N PRO A 6 -10.65 -9.33 -4.83
CA PRO A 6 -9.75 -9.67 -3.74
C PRO A 6 -8.40 -8.94 -3.82
N LEU A 7 -7.86 -8.74 -5.02
CA LEU A 7 -6.62 -7.98 -5.24
C LEU A 7 -6.74 -6.50 -4.89
N GLU A 8 -7.89 -5.87 -5.17
CA GLU A 8 -8.13 -4.50 -4.75
C GLU A 8 -8.20 -4.38 -3.23
N ILE A 9 -8.85 -5.33 -2.56
CA ILE A 9 -8.93 -5.36 -1.10
C ILE A 9 -7.53 -5.54 -0.49
N VAL A 10 -6.78 -6.54 -0.96
CA VAL A 10 -5.40 -6.79 -0.49
C VAL A 10 -4.52 -5.56 -0.73
N GLY A 11 -4.58 -4.97 -1.92
CA GLY A 11 -3.82 -3.76 -2.22
C GLY A 11 -4.17 -2.60 -1.29
N ALA A 12 -5.47 -2.37 -1.03
CA ALA A 12 -5.92 -1.33 -0.11
C ALA A 12 -5.45 -1.57 1.35
N VAL A 13 -5.51 -2.81 1.83
CA VAL A 13 -5.04 -3.19 3.17
C VAL A 13 -3.53 -2.98 3.30
N VAL A 14 -2.76 -3.39 2.29
CA VAL A 14 -1.30 -3.19 2.26
C VAL A 14 -0.94 -1.71 2.30
N ILE A 15 -1.63 -0.87 1.51
CA ILE A 15 -1.43 0.58 1.54
C ILE A 15 -1.74 1.14 2.93
N ALA A 16 -2.88 0.76 3.52
CA ALA A 16 -3.28 1.27 4.83
C ALA A 16 -2.24 0.95 5.92
N LEU A 17 -1.76 -0.30 5.97
CA LEU A 17 -0.73 -0.72 6.92
C LEU A 17 0.61 -0.02 6.66
N ALA A 18 0.98 0.14 5.38
CA ALA A 18 2.21 0.83 5.00
C ALA A 18 2.19 2.31 5.41
N LEU A 19 1.05 2.99 5.28
CA LEU A 19 0.91 4.39 5.71
C LEU A 19 1.02 4.55 7.23
N ILE A 20 0.48 3.60 8.00
CA ILE A 20 0.66 3.57 9.46
C ILE A 20 2.15 3.39 9.79
N GLY A 21 2.81 2.41 9.17
CA GLY A 21 4.24 2.18 9.35
C GLY A 21 5.08 3.39 8.95
N LEU A 22 4.71 4.06 7.86
CA LEU A 22 5.39 5.27 7.38
C LEU A 22 5.29 6.41 8.40
N ALA A 23 4.10 6.65 8.96
CA ALA A 23 3.91 7.68 9.97
C ALA A 23 4.74 7.39 11.23
N VAL A 24 4.74 6.14 11.71
CA VAL A 24 5.54 5.72 12.87
C VAL A 24 7.04 5.90 12.61
N ALA A 25 7.53 5.44 11.45
CA ALA A 25 8.94 5.56 11.08
C ALA A 25 9.37 7.02 10.91
N ALA A 26 8.53 7.87 10.30
CA ALA A 26 8.81 9.29 10.14
C ALA A 26 8.93 10.03 11.48
N VAL A 27 8.06 9.71 12.44
CA VAL A 27 8.16 10.26 13.80
C VAL A 27 9.46 9.82 14.48
N ALA A 28 9.84 8.55 14.36
CA ALA A 28 11.08 8.03 14.93
C ALA A 28 12.34 8.70 14.34
N VAL A 29 12.37 8.92 13.01
CA VAL A 29 13.43 9.71 12.35
C VAL A 29 13.49 11.13 12.92
N GLY A 30 12.33 11.79 13.08
CA GLY A 30 12.25 13.12 13.68
C GLY A 30 12.71 13.17 15.15
N ALA A 31 12.65 12.04 15.86
CA ALA A 31 13.13 11.89 17.24
C ALA A 31 14.64 11.54 17.33
N GLY A 32 15.33 11.40 16.19
CA GLY A 32 16.77 11.12 16.14
C GLY A 32 17.14 9.64 16.00
N ASP A 33 16.18 8.74 15.78
CA ASP A 33 16.48 7.34 15.41
C ASP A 33 16.81 7.25 13.92
N GLU A 34 18.09 7.30 13.59
CA GLU A 34 18.59 7.25 12.22
C GLU A 34 18.29 5.90 11.54
N ILE A 35 18.20 4.80 12.29
CA ILE A 35 17.89 3.46 11.75
C ILE A 35 16.44 3.43 11.22
N ALA A 36 15.54 4.22 11.83
CA ALA A 36 14.15 4.33 11.39
C ALA A 36 13.99 4.88 9.96
N PHE A 37 15.02 5.52 9.39
CA PHE A 37 15.00 5.96 7.99
C PHE A 37 14.84 4.78 7.02
N VAL A 38 15.42 3.63 7.33
CA VAL A 38 15.20 2.39 6.56
C VAL A 38 13.72 2.00 6.61
N GLY A 39 13.07 2.16 7.76
CA GLY A 39 11.64 1.95 7.92
C GLY A 39 10.79 2.83 7.01
N VAL A 40 11.17 4.10 6.83
CA VAL A 40 10.51 5.03 5.89
C VAL A 40 10.58 4.51 4.45
N LEU A 41 11.78 4.09 4.02
CA LEU A 41 11.99 3.56 2.67
C LEU A 41 11.19 2.27 2.43
N VAL A 42 11.20 1.35 3.39
CA VAL A 42 10.44 0.10 3.32
C VAL A 42 8.94 0.38 3.28
N ALA A 43 8.43 1.24 4.15
CA ALA A 43 7.02 1.59 4.18
C ALA A 43 6.57 2.24 2.86
N PHE A 44 7.38 3.13 2.29
CA PHE A 44 7.10 3.70 0.97
C PHE A 44 7.06 2.64 -0.14
N ALA A 45 8.05 1.76 -0.19
CA ALA A 45 8.10 0.69 -1.19
C ALA A 45 6.88 -0.24 -1.09
N VAL A 46 6.51 -0.64 0.13
CA VAL A 46 5.33 -1.48 0.39
C VAL A 46 4.04 -0.76 -0.02
N ALA A 47 3.90 0.54 0.24
CA ALA A 47 2.75 1.32 -0.19
C ALA A 47 2.61 1.35 -1.72
N VAL A 48 3.70 1.58 -2.44
CA VAL A 48 3.72 1.57 -3.92
C VAL A 48 3.38 0.18 -4.47
N THR A 49 3.90 -0.89 -3.86
CA THR A 49 3.52 -2.26 -4.22
C THR A 49 2.02 -2.52 -4.00
N GLY A 50 1.47 -2.10 -2.86
CA GLY A 50 0.04 -2.21 -2.57
C GLY A 50 -0.83 -1.45 -3.58
N LEU A 51 -0.39 -0.26 -4.01
CA LEU A 51 -1.05 0.50 -5.07
C LEU A 51 -1.04 -0.27 -6.41
N GLY A 52 0.09 -0.88 -6.77
CA GLY A 52 0.19 -1.73 -7.96
C GLY A 52 -0.79 -2.91 -7.93
N LEU A 53 -0.88 -3.61 -6.79
CA LEU A 53 -1.85 -4.70 -6.59
C LEU A 53 -3.29 -4.21 -6.76
N HIS A 54 -3.62 -3.05 -6.18
CA HIS A 54 -4.97 -2.50 -6.26
C HIS A 54 -5.36 -2.15 -7.69
N ILE A 55 -4.47 -1.46 -8.43
CA ILE A 55 -4.73 -1.08 -9.83
C ILE A 55 -4.81 -2.32 -10.73
N ALA A 56 -3.92 -3.29 -10.55
CA ALA A 56 -3.93 -4.54 -11.32
C ALA A 56 -5.22 -5.33 -11.08
N GLY A 57 -5.69 -5.43 -9.83
CA GLY A 57 -6.96 -6.06 -9.49
C GLY A 57 -8.16 -5.35 -10.13
N ARG A 58 -8.16 -4.01 -10.09
CA ARG A 58 -9.20 -3.18 -10.71
C ARG A 58 -9.27 -3.42 -12.22
N GLU A 59 -8.12 -3.39 -12.89
CA GLU A 59 -8.01 -3.61 -14.33
C GLU A 59 -8.45 -5.03 -14.72
N ALA A 60 -8.06 -6.04 -13.94
CA ALA A 60 -8.47 -7.43 -14.17
C ALA A 60 -9.98 -7.61 -14.05
N ARG A 61 -10.61 -6.98 -13.04
CA ARG A 61 -12.08 -6.98 -12.90
C ARG A 61 -12.74 -6.31 -14.10
N TYR A 62 -12.29 -5.11 -14.50
CA TYR A 62 -12.90 -4.43 -15.65
C TYR A 62 -12.79 -5.25 -16.93
N ARG A 63 -11.67 -5.93 -17.17
CA ARG A 63 -11.54 -6.85 -18.32
C ARG A 63 -12.49 -8.04 -18.26
N ARG A 64 -12.89 -8.48 -17.07
CA ARG A 64 -13.87 -9.57 -16.87
C ARG A 64 -15.30 -9.06 -17.02
N ASP A 65 -15.62 -7.90 -16.46
CA ASP A 65 -16.96 -7.31 -16.51
C ASP A 65 -17.33 -6.81 -17.91
N ASN A 66 -16.33 -6.49 -18.75
CA ASN A 66 -16.50 -6.05 -20.13
C ASN A 66 -16.48 -7.21 -21.16
N ARG A 67 -16.52 -8.47 -20.69
CA ARG A 67 -16.75 -9.69 -21.49
C ARG A 67 -18.13 -10.24 -21.20
#